data_AF-M5IMA7-F1
#
_entry.id   AF-M5IMA7-F1
#
_cell.length_a   1.000
_cell.length_b   1.000
_cell.length_c   1.000
_cell.angle_alpha   90.00
_cell.angle_beta   90.00
_cell.angle_gamma   90.00
#
_symmetry.space_group_name_H-M   'P 1'
#
loop_
_entity.id
_entity.type
_entity.pdbx_description
1 polymer ?
#
loop_
_entity_poly.entity_id
_entity_poly.type
_entity_poly.pdbx_seq_one_letter_code
_entity_poly.pdbx_strand_id
1 'polypeptide(L)'
;MKITPEVRAQILAKHKAGMSQRALQKLFNLSAGAINNITKGISQNLKSTIAKGTQYLTELSDLNEYEREAVTQVVSDNARAVTFFKQTAIKNQIMANRLLQEAGDLGDIELHSRITARNKETILGKNYELQEQGALFAPTQIIIKRDD
;
A
#
# COMPACT_ATOMS: atom_id res chain seq x y z
N MET A 1 24.66 7.25 -21.68
CA MET A 1 24.16 7.73 -20.38
C MET A 1 24.38 6.65 -19.32
N LYS A 2 24.94 6.96 -18.15
CA LYS A 2 25.06 5.98 -17.05
C LYS A 2 23.70 5.81 -16.38
N ILE A 3 23.26 4.57 -16.15
CA ILE A 3 22.01 4.28 -15.47
C ILE A 3 22.25 4.41 -13.95
N THR A 4 21.85 5.54 -13.38
CA THR A 4 21.86 5.73 -11.93
C THR A 4 20.63 5.05 -11.30
N PRO A 5 20.63 4.80 -9.98
CA PRO A 5 19.45 4.29 -9.27
C PRO A 5 18.20 5.16 -9.49
N GLU A 6 18.38 6.48 -9.53
CA GLU A 6 17.31 7.44 -9.77
C GLU A 6 16.73 7.33 -11.19
N VAL A 7 17.59 7.29 -12.22
CA VAL A 7 17.15 7.10 -13.61
C VAL A 7 16.41 5.78 -13.77
N ARG A 8 16.88 4.72 -13.12
CA ARG A 8 16.19 3.42 -13.10
C ARG A 8 14.80 3.53 -12.47
N ALA A 9 14.67 4.23 -11.34
CA ALA A 9 13.39 4.44 -10.68
C ALA A 9 12.41 5.24 -11.56
N GLN A 10 12.89 6.28 -12.24
CA GLN A 10 12.08 7.08 -13.18
C GLN A 10 11.59 6.24 -14.38
N ILE A 11 12.45 5.42 -14.98
CA ILE A 11 12.07 4.51 -16.08
C ILE A 11 10.99 3.54 -15.62
N LEU A 12 11.16 2.91 -14.46
CA LEU A 12 10.19 1.98 -13.88
C LEU A 12 8.85 2.66 -13.61
N ALA A 13 8.85 3.86 -13.03
CA ALA A 13 7.63 4.61 -12.74
C ALA A 13 6.86 4.96 -14.03
N LYS A 14 7.57 5.49 -15.04
CA LYS A 14 6.96 5.81 -16.35
C LYS A 14 6.45 4.57 -17.08
N HIS A 15 7.17 3.45 -17.00
CA HIS A 15 6.71 2.19 -17.57
C HIS A 15 5.44 1.68 -16.90
N LYS A 16 5.40 1.66 -15.55
CA LYS A 16 4.21 1.29 -14.77
C LYS A 16 3.00 2.17 -15.11
N ALA A 17 3.24 3.43 -15.43
CA ALA A 17 2.24 4.40 -15.88
C ALA A 17 1.76 4.21 -17.33
N GLY A 18 2.26 3.21 -18.06
CA GLY A 18 1.80 2.88 -19.41
C GLY A 18 2.77 3.26 -20.54
N MET A 19 3.89 3.91 -20.24
CA MET A 19 4.83 4.30 -21.30
C MET A 19 5.48 3.08 -21.95
N SER A 20 5.47 3.04 -23.29
CA SER A 20 6.07 1.95 -24.06
C SER A 20 7.59 1.95 -23.93
N GLN A 21 8.20 0.76 -24.07
CA GLN A 21 9.67 0.63 -24.06
C GLN A 21 10.33 1.48 -25.16
N ARG A 22 9.68 1.66 -26.32
CA ARG A 22 10.19 2.52 -27.40
C ARG A 22 10.18 3.99 -27.02
N ALA A 23 9.13 4.47 -26.36
CA ALA A 23 9.07 5.84 -25.86
C ALA A 23 10.13 6.09 -24.76
N LEU A 24 10.35 5.11 -23.88
CA LEU A 24 11.40 5.18 -22.84
C LEU A 24 12.81 5.21 -23.43
N GLN A 25 13.08 4.43 -24.49
CA GLN A 25 14.37 4.48 -25.20
C GLN A 25 14.67 5.88 -25.73
N LYS A 26 13.68 6.51 -26.38
CA LYS A 26 13.81 7.88 -26.90
C LYS A 26 13.99 8.89 -25.78
N LEU A 27 13.19 8.80 -24.72
CA LEU A 27 13.18 9.76 -23.62
C LEU A 27 14.50 9.76 -22.83
N PHE A 28 15.06 8.58 -22.57
CA PHE A 28 16.27 8.45 -21.76
C PHE A 28 17.54 8.23 -22.60
N ASN A 29 17.43 8.24 -23.92
CA ASN A 29 18.52 7.95 -24.86
C ASN A 29 19.30 6.66 -24.49
N LEU A 30 18.55 5.57 -24.28
CA LEU A 30 19.05 4.26 -23.89
C LEU A 30 18.74 3.21 -24.96
N SER A 31 19.56 2.16 -25.03
CA SER A 31 19.33 1.05 -25.96
C SER A 31 18.11 0.22 -25.57
N ALA A 32 17.53 -0.48 -26.56
CA ALA A 32 16.42 -1.40 -26.35
C ALA A 32 16.74 -2.47 -25.29
N GLY A 33 17.96 -3.03 -25.33
CA GLY A 33 18.40 -4.04 -24.36
C GLY A 33 18.46 -3.49 -22.92
N ALA A 34 18.93 -2.25 -22.75
CA ALA A 34 18.99 -1.61 -21.44
C ALA A 34 17.59 -1.38 -20.85
N ILE A 35 16.65 -0.85 -21.64
CA ILE A 35 15.26 -0.64 -21.20
C ILE A 35 14.56 -1.97 -20.93
N ASN A 36 14.78 -2.99 -21.77
CA ASN A 36 14.21 -4.32 -21.54
C ASN A 36 14.68 -4.90 -20.20
N ASN A 37 15.98 -4.83 -19.91
CA ASN A 37 16.53 -5.30 -18.62
C ASN A 37 15.94 -4.56 -17.42
N ILE A 38 15.63 -3.26 -17.55
CA ILE A 38 15.03 -2.48 -16.47
C ILE A 38 13.55 -2.82 -16.29
N THR A 39 12.81 -3.00 -17.38
CA THR A 39 11.35 -3.17 -17.36
C THR A 39 10.88 -4.64 -17.35
N LYS A 40 11.82 -5.59 -17.43
CA LYS A 40 11.52 -7.02 -17.46
C LYS A 40 10.66 -7.46 -16.28
N GLY A 41 9.53 -8.11 -16.57
CA GLY A 41 8.60 -8.63 -15.57
C GLY A 41 7.77 -7.56 -14.84
N ILE A 42 7.85 -6.29 -15.25
CA ILE A 42 7.08 -5.20 -14.65
C ILE A 42 5.80 -4.98 -15.46
N SER A 43 4.64 -5.19 -14.82
CA SER A 43 3.34 -4.91 -15.42
C SER A 43 2.99 -3.41 -15.38
N GLN A 44 2.33 -2.92 -16.41
CA GLN A 44 1.74 -1.58 -16.44
C GLN A 44 0.42 -1.55 -15.67
N ASN A 45 0.50 -1.43 -14.35
CA ASN A 45 -0.64 -1.65 -13.45
C ASN A 45 -1.29 -0.36 -12.90
N LEU A 46 -0.86 0.83 -13.35
CA LEU A 46 -1.36 2.10 -12.83
C LEU A 46 -2.61 2.64 -13.54
N LYS A 47 -3.23 1.86 -14.45
CA LYS A 47 -4.38 2.30 -15.26
C LYS A 47 -5.54 2.84 -14.42
N SER A 48 -5.89 2.16 -13.31
CA SER A 48 -6.97 2.59 -12.41
C SER A 48 -6.64 3.93 -11.73
N THR A 49 -5.42 4.10 -11.23
CA THR A 49 -4.95 5.35 -10.60
C THR A 49 -4.97 6.50 -11.60
N ILE A 50 -4.52 6.26 -12.84
CA ILE A 50 -4.54 7.27 -13.91
C ILE A 50 -5.98 7.68 -14.21
N ALA A 51 -6.90 6.72 -14.38
CA ALA A 51 -8.30 7.02 -14.67
C ALA A 51 -8.94 7.89 -13.58
N LYS A 52 -8.72 7.56 -12.30
CA LYS A 52 -9.21 8.37 -11.17
C LYS A 52 -8.59 9.77 -11.15
N GLY A 53 -7.29 9.88 -11.43
CA GLY A 53 -6.60 11.16 -11.51
C GLY A 53 -7.11 12.04 -12.66
N THR A 54 -7.35 11.45 -13.83
CA THR A 54 -7.96 12.14 -14.97
C THR A 54 -9.36 12.65 -14.63
N GLN A 55 -10.21 11.77 -14.07
CA GLN A 55 -11.56 12.15 -13.65
C GLN A 55 -11.54 13.32 -12.66
N TYR A 56 -10.70 13.24 -11.61
CA TYR A 56 -10.55 14.30 -10.63
C TYR A 56 -10.15 15.64 -11.27
N LEU A 57 -9.17 15.64 -12.18
CA LEU A 57 -8.73 16.86 -12.86
C LEU A 57 -9.79 17.42 -13.83
N THR A 58 -10.59 16.56 -14.45
CA THR A 58 -11.73 16.98 -15.28
C THR A 58 -12.80 17.65 -14.43
N GLU A 59 -13.21 17.05 -13.31
CA GLU A 59 -14.19 17.64 -12.39
C GLU A 59 -13.71 19.00 -11.83
N LEU A 60 -12.42 19.11 -11.50
CA LEU A 60 -11.83 20.39 -11.09
C LEU A 60 -11.85 21.45 -12.21
N SER A 61 -11.84 21.05 -13.48
CA SER A 61 -11.77 22.00 -14.59
C SER A 61 -13.03 22.84 -14.75
N ASP A 62 -14.18 22.32 -14.30
CA ASP A 62 -15.49 22.99 -14.36
C ASP A 62 -15.70 23.99 -13.21
N LEU A 63 -14.84 23.96 -12.18
CA LEU A 63 -14.92 24.82 -11.00
C LEU A 63 -14.17 26.14 -11.16
N ASN A 64 -14.63 27.17 -10.44
CA ASN A 64 -13.90 28.42 -10.33
C ASN A 64 -12.62 28.25 -9.50
N GLU A 65 -11.72 29.24 -9.55
CA GLU A 65 -10.40 29.15 -8.91
C GLU A 65 -10.46 28.92 -7.39
N TYR A 66 -11.37 29.61 -6.70
CA TYR A 66 -11.53 29.49 -5.25
C TYR A 66 -12.10 28.14 -4.83
N GLU A 67 -13.11 27.64 -5.55
CA GLU A 67 -13.68 26.31 -5.32
C GLU A 67 -12.65 25.21 -5.58
N ARG A 68 -11.87 25.35 -6.65
CA ARG A 68 -10.79 24.42 -6.99
C ARG A 68 -9.71 24.39 -5.91
N GLU A 69 -9.32 25.53 -5.38
CA GLU A 69 -8.34 25.63 -4.30
C GLU A 69 -8.87 24.98 -3.02
N ALA A 70 -10.11 25.29 -2.63
CA ALA A 70 -10.76 24.71 -1.46
C ALA A 70 -10.85 23.17 -1.56
N VAL A 71 -11.29 22.64 -2.71
CA VAL A 71 -11.36 21.20 -2.95
C VAL A 71 -9.98 20.57 -2.88
N THR A 72 -8.98 21.17 -3.53
CA THR A 72 -7.60 20.66 -3.54
C THR A 72 -7.01 20.60 -2.14
N GLN A 73 -7.27 21.62 -1.31
CA GLN A 73 -6.82 21.67 0.07
C GLN A 73 -7.45 20.55 0.91
N VAL A 74 -8.77 20.40 0.85
CA VAL A 74 -9.50 19.35 1.60
C VAL A 74 -9.05 17.95 1.16
N VAL A 75 -8.88 17.71 -0.14
CA VAL A 75 -8.38 16.43 -0.67
C VAL A 75 -6.96 16.15 -0.16
N SER A 76 -6.09 17.16 -0.14
CA SER A 76 -4.72 17.07 0.37
C SER A 76 -4.67 16.75 1.87
N ASP A 77 -5.49 17.43 2.68
CA ASP A 77 -5.58 17.20 4.12
C ASP A 77 -6.12 15.80 4.43
N ASN A 78 -7.17 15.37 3.73
CA ASN A 78 -7.72 14.02 3.85
C ASN A 78 -6.70 12.94 3.46
N ALA A 79 -5.95 13.15 2.37
CA ALA A 79 -4.89 12.21 1.95
C ALA A 79 -3.76 12.12 3.00
N ARG A 80 -3.39 13.25 3.62
CA ARG A 80 -2.42 13.29 4.72
C ARG A 80 -2.94 12.53 5.94
N ALA A 81 -4.19 12.74 6.33
CA ALA A 81 -4.82 12.02 7.46
C ALA A 81 -4.83 10.50 7.23
N VAL A 82 -5.27 10.05 6.05
CA VAL A 82 -5.27 8.61 5.69
C VAL A 82 -3.85 8.02 5.77
N THR A 83 -2.84 8.75 5.28
CA THR A 83 -1.45 8.30 5.34
C THR A 83 -0.94 8.23 6.77
N PHE A 84 -1.25 9.23 7.59
CA PHE A 84 -0.89 9.27 9.01
C PHE A 84 -1.46 8.07 9.78
N PHE A 85 -2.73 7.75 9.58
CA PHE A 85 -3.36 6.60 10.25
C PHE A 85 -2.73 5.28 9.82
N LYS A 86 -2.44 5.10 8.52
CA LYS A 86 -1.73 3.91 8.02
C LYS A 86 -0.35 3.75 8.64
N GLN A 87 0.44 4.83 8.68
CA GLN A 87 1.77 4.79 9.28
C GLN A 87 1.72 4.51 10.79
N THR A 88 0.76 5.12 11.48
CA THR A 88 0.54 4.90 12.92
C THR A 88 0.15 3.45 13.20
N ALA A 89 -0.77 2.88 12.42
CA ALA A 89 -1.15 1.47 12.55
C ALA A 89 0.05 0.52 12.34
N ILE A 90 0.93 0.80 11.38
CA ILE A 90 2.16 0.03 11.17
C ILE A 90 3.09 0.12 12.39
N LYS A 91 3.35 1.33 12.89
CA LYS A 91 4.20 1.54 14.08
C LYS A 91 3.64 0.82 15.31
N ASN A 92 2.33 0.94 15.53
CA ASN A 92 1.63 0.26 16.62
C ASN A 92 1.75 -1.26 16.49
N GLN A 93 1.66 -1.81 15.28
CA GLN A 93 1.82 -3.24 15.06
C GLN A 93 3.25 -3.73 15.33
N ILE A 94 4.25 -2.95 14.92
CA ILE A 94 5.66 -3.26 15.22
C ILE A 94 5.88 -3.28 16.73
N MET A 95 5.35 -2.30 17.45
CA MET A 95 5.43 -2.24 18.91
C MET A 95 4.70 -3.40 19.57
N ALA A 96 3.47 -3.70 19.14
CA ALA A 96 2.73 -4.84 19.64
C ALA A 96 3.52 -6.14 19.43
N ASN A 97 4.03 -6.39 18.23
CA ASN A 97 4.80 -7.60 17.95
C ASN A 97 6.07 -7.73 18.81
N ARG A 98 6.72 -6.62 19.16
CA ARG A 98 7.83 -6.63 20.12
C ARG A 98 7.35 -7.04 21.52
N LEU A 99 6.25 -6.44 22.00
CA LEU A 99 5.67 -6.78 23.30
C LEU A 99 5.27 -8.27 23.37
N LEU A 100 4.77 -8.84 22.26
CA LEU A 100 4.44 -10.26 22.20
C LEU A 100 5.68 -11.17 22.32
N GLN A 101 6.84 -10.75 21.81
CA GLN A 101 8.09 -11.51 21.94
C GLN A 101 8.62 -11.53 23.38
N GLU A 102 8.27 -10.52 24.16
CA GLU A 102 8.67 -10.35 25.57
C GLU A 102 7.57 -10.79 26.55
N ALA A 103 6.41 -11.25 26.05
CA ALA A 103 5.24 -11.54 26.84
C ALA A 103 5.47 -12.72 27.79
N GLY A 104 5.32 -12.46 29.10
CA GLY A 104 5.40 -13.47 30.16
C GLY A 104 4.04 -13.90 30.71
N ASP A 105 2.97 -13.15 30.40
CA ASP A 105 1.63 -13.40 30.92
C ASP A 105 0.52 -13.29 29.85
N LEU A 106 -0.69 -13.72 30.22
CA LEU A 106 -1.87 -13.69 29.34
C LEU A 106 -2.36 -12.26 29.06
N GLY A 107 -2.09 -11.30 29.95
CA GLY A 107 -2.50 -9.90 29.80
C GLY A 107 -1.75 -9.20 28.67
N ASP A 108 -0.46 -9.48 28.51
CA ASP A 108 0.37 -8.99 27.41
C ASP A 108 -0.13 -9.51 26.05
N ILE A 109 -0.59 -10.76 26.01
CA ILE A 109 -1.17 -11.40 24.81
C ILE A 109 -2.52 -10.75 24.46
N GLU A 110 -3.39 -10.48 25.45
CA GLU A 110 -4.65 -9.77 25.22
C GLU A 110 -4.42 -8.33 24.75
N LEU A 111 -3.42 -7.64 25.31
CA LEU A 111 -3.04 -6.30 24.89
C LEU A 111 -2.59 -6.28 23.43
N HIS A 112 -1.75 -7.23 23.02
CA HIS A 112 -1.34 -7.41 21.62
C HIS A 112 -2.55 -7.63 20.70
N SER A 113 -3.44 -8.54 21.07
CA SER A 113 -4.63 -8.90 20.29
C SER A 113 -5.51 -7.67 20.06
N ARG A 114 -5.73 -6.87 21.12
CA ARG A 114 -6.53 -5.63 21.04
C ARG A 114 -5.88 -4.56 20.17
N ILE A 115 -4.56 -4.36 20.26
CA ILE A 115 -3.85 -3.40 19.39
C ILE A 115 -3.95 -3.84 17.94
N THR A 116 -3.74 -5.13 17.67
CA THR A 116 -3.83 -5.72 16.34
C THR A 116 -5.24 -5.54 15.74
N ALA A 117 -6.29 -5.80 16.52
CA ALA A 117 -7.68 -5.61 16.08
C ALA A 117 -7.96 -4.14 15.69
N ARG A 118 -7.57 -3.19 16.53
CA ARG A 118 -7.74 -1.74 16.25
C ARG A 118 -6.95 -1.29 15.02
N ASN A 119 -5.74 -1.80 14.82
CA ASN A 119 -4.94 -1.49 13.63
C ASN A 119 -5.61 -2.02 12.35
N LYS A 120 -6.20 -3.23 12.41
CA LYS A 120 -6.97 -3.80 11.29
C LYS A 120 -8.18 -2.94 10.96
N GLU A 121 -8.97 -2.53 11.95
CA GLU A 121 -10.10 -1.61 11.75
C GLU A 121 -9.66 -0.26 11.14
N THR A 122 -8.51 0.26 11.57
CA THR A 122 -7.97 1.54 11.06
C THR A 122 -7.56 1.43 9.58
N ILE A 123 -7.03 0.29 9.15
CA ILE A 123 -6.55 0.09 7.78
C ILE A 123 -7.68 -0.33 6.84
N LEU A 124 -8.61 -1.15 7.32
CA LEU A 124 -9.59 -1.86 6.50
C LEU A 124 -11.03 -1.37 6.71
N GLY A 125 -11.28 -0.56 7.75
CA GLY A 125 -12.61 -0.11 8.16
C GLY A 125 -13.27 -1.04 9.18
N LYS A 126 -14.34 -0.56 9.83
CA LYS A 126 -15.03 -1.26 10.94
C LYS A 126 -15.73 -2.58 10.55
N ASN A 127 -15.95 -2.84 9.27
CA ASN A 127 -16.69 -3.99 8.75
C ASN A 127 -15.93 -4.67 7.60
N TYR A 128 -14.63 -4.90 7.76
CA TYR A 128 -13.87 -5.64 6.76
C TYR A 128 -14.09 -7.15 6.94
N GLU A 129 -14.76 -7.78 5.98
CA GLU A 129 -14.77 -9.23 5.84
C GLU A 129 -13.37 -9.68 5.45
N LEU A 130 -12.71 -10.43 6.33
CA LEU A 130 -11.56 -11.24 5.94
C LEU A 130 -12.08 -12.25 4.93
N GLN A 131 -11.86 -12.01 3.64
CA GLN A 131 -11.79 -13.13 2.70
C GLN A 131 -10.61 -13.97 3.21
N GLU A 132 -10.91 -15.05 3.92
CA GLU A 132 -9.93 -16.05 4.30
C GLU A 132 -9.29 -16.58 3.02
N GLN A 133 -8.17 -15.97 2.61
CA GLN A 133 -7.22 -16.65 1.75
C GLN A 133 -6.61 -17.74 2.62
N GLY A 134 -7.15 -18.94 2.45
CA GLY A 134 -6.85 -20.13 3.24
C GLY A 134 -5.36 -20.30 3.49
N ALA A 135 -4.96 -20.09 4.73
CA ALA A 135 -3.88 -20.87 5.31
C ALA A 135 -4.53 -22.10 5.92
N LEU A 136 -4.25 -23.27 5.35
CA LEU A 136 -4.57 -24.59 5.90
C LEU A 136 -3.83 -24.76 7.23
N PHE A 137 -4.30 -24.11 8.30
CA PHE A 137 -3.98 -24.52 9.65
C PHE A 137 -5.03 -25.56 10.04
N ALA A 138 -4.66 -26.83 9.88
CA ALA A 138 -5.44 -27.92 10.44
C ALA A 138 -5.66 -27.61 11.94
N PRO A 139 -6.91 -27.59 12.43
CA PRO A 139 -7.15 -27.38 13.85
C PRO A 139 -6.56 -28.57 14.60
N THR A 140 -5.44 -28.35 15.29
CA THR A 140 -4.92 -29.32 16.26
C THR A 140 -5.95 -29.39 17.38
N GLN A 141 -6.86 -30.36 17.33
CA GLN A 141 -7.76 -30.66 18.43
C GLN A 141 -6.91 -31.11 19.62
N ILE A 142 -6.80 -30.26 20.65
CA ILE A 142 -6.26 -30.67 21.94
C ILE A 142 -7.33 -31.52 22.62
N ILE A 143 -7.21 -32.83 22.54
CA ILE A 143 -8.04 -33.78 23.28
C ILE A 143 -7.49 -33.82 24.71
N ILE A 144 -8.20 -33.19 25.65
CA ILE A 144 -7.94 -33.36 27.08
C ILE A 144 -8.64 -34.65 27.51
N LYS A 145 -7.88 -35.73 27.68
CA LYS A 145 -8.36 -36.90 28.41
C LYS A 145 -8.27 -36.62 29.90
N ARG A 146 -9.37 -36.83 30.63
CA ARG A 146 -9.29 -37.00 32.09
C ARG A 146 -8.87 -38.44 32.34
N ASP A 147 -7.79 -38.63 33.06
CA ASP A 147 -7.43 -39.93 33.63
C ASP A 147 -8.33 -40.15 34.85
N ASP A 148 -9.05 -41.28 34.85
CA ASP A 148 -9.79 -41.81 36.02
C ASP A 148 -8.81 -42.46 37.02
#